data_AF-A0A3B0UMS8-F1
#
_entry.id   AF-A0A3B0UMS8-F1
#
_cell.length_a   1.000
_cell.length_b   1.000
_cell.length_c   1.000
_cell.angle_alpha   90.00
_cell.angle_beta   90.00
_cell.angle_gamma   90.00
#
_symmetry.space_group_name_H-M   'P 1'
#
loop_
_entity.id
_entity.type
_entity.pdbx_description
1 polymer ?
#
loop_
_entity_poly.entity_id
_entity_poly.type
_entity_poly.pdbx_seq_one_letter_code
_entity_poly.pdbx_strand_id
1 'polypeptide(L)'
;ASPGHFSVTAIPGIIGLFRQFSSEGFNGFKPTRWMAPFNDYPWEPFAKTRKNKARRFLVDAYRRRQYFYEPYELPPMVMSIEEIATLYHIPSATVETPNMARVTSVTGTAPSNLPT
;
A
#
# COMPACT_ATOMS: atom_id res chain seq x y z
N ALA A 1 -11.49 16.33 -6.27
CA ALA A 1 -11.32 16.01 -7.71
C ALA A 1 -12.46 16.67 -8.46
N SER A 2 -12.18 17.35 -9.58
CA SER A 2 -13.23 17.89 -10.43
C SER A 2 -14.10 16.74 -10.98
N PRO A 3 -15.44 16.86 -11.06
CA PRO A 3 -16.35 15.75 -11.40
C PRO A 3 -16.03 15.00 -12.70
N GLY A 4 -15.28 15.60 -13.64
CA GLY A 4 -14.95 15.00 -14.94
C GLY A 4 -13.67 14.15 -15.03
N HIS A 5 -12.81 14.13 -13.99
CA HIS A 5 -11.52 13.41 -14.05
C HIS A 5 -11.47 12.13 -13.20
N PHE A 6 -12.58 11.76 -12.54
CA PHE A 6 -12.63 10.53 -11.76
C PHE A 6 -12.92 9.34 -12.67
N SER A 7 -11.94 8.43 -12.78
CA SER A 7 -12.10 7.18 -13.53
C SER A 7 -12.33 6.00 -12.59
N VAL A 8 -13.54 5.43 -12.63
CA VAL A 8 -13.89 4.22 -11.87
C VAL A 8 -13.06 3.02 -12.32
N THR A 9 -12.68 2.96 -13.60
CA THR A 9 -11.91 1.85 -14.16
C THR A 9 -10.47 1.78 -13.65
N ALA A 10 -9.94 2.88 -13.13
CA ALA A 10 -8.60 2.91 -12.52
C ALA A 10 -8.55 2.24 -11.13
N ILE A 11 -9.67 2.14 -10.43
CA ILE A 11 -9.76 1.57 -9.07
C ILE A 11 -9.20 0.15 -8.98
N PRO A 12 -9.65 -0.83 -9.79
CA PRO A 12 -9.10 -2.19 -9.74
C PRO A 12 -7.62 -2.24 -10.12
N GLY A 13 -7.17 -1.38 -11.04
CA GLY A 13 -5.74 -1.27 -11.39
C GLY A 13 -4.90 -0.82 -10.20
N ILE A 14 -5.35 0.19 -9.46
CA ILE A 14 -4.68 0.67 -8.25
C ILE A 14 -4.66 -0.41 -7.16
N ILE A 15 -5.77 -1.12 -6.95
CA ILE A 15 -5.82 -2.24 -5.99
C ILE A 15 -4.85 -3.35 -6.41
N GLY A 16 -4.76 -3.63 -7.71
CA GLY A 16 -3.85 -4.62 -8.28
C GLY A 16 -2.38 -4.31 -8.03
N LEU A 17 -1.97 -3.03 -8.09
CA LEU A 17 -0.59 -2.62 -7.83
C LEU A 17 -0.11 -3.02 -6.43
N PHE A 18 -0.98 -2.93 -5.43
CA PHE A 18 -0.60 -3.26 -4.05
C PHE A 18 -0.66 -4.77 -3.74
N ARG A 19 -1.21 -5.58 -4.65
CA ARG A 19 -1.33 -7.03 -4.46
C ARG A 19 0.02 -7.75 -4.39
N GLN A 20 1.06 -7.19 -5.01
CA GLN A 20 2.41 -7.74 -4.98
C GLN A 20 3.04 -7.78 -3.59
N PHE A 21 2.61 -6.89 -2.69
CA PHE A 21 3.05 -6.83 -1.29
C PHE A 21 2.20 -7.74 -0.38
N SER A 22 1.35 -8.58 -0.95
CA SER A 22 0.56 -9.56 -0.21
C SER A 22 1.22 -10.93 -0.31
N SER A 23 1.56 -11.51 0.84
CA SER A 23 1.95 -12.93 0.93
C SER A 23 0.80 -13.76 1.48
N GLU A 24 0.79 -15.05 1.15
CA GLU A 24 -0.23 -15.98 1.63
C GLU A 24 -0.06 -16.18 3.15
N GLY A 25 -1.04 -15.75 3.93
CA GLY A 25 -1.05 -15.90 5.39
C GLY A 25 -0.36 -14.79 6.20
N PHE A 26 0.32 -13.83 5.57
CA PHE A 26 1.02 -12.74 6.27
C PHE A 26 0.53 -11.34 5.82
N ASN A 27 1.45 -10.39 5.61
CA ASN A 27 1.10 -9.01 5.25
C ASN A 27 0.23 -8.96 4.00
N GLY A 28 -0.66 -7.96 3.94
CA GLY A 28 -1.40 -7.68 2.72
C GLY A 28 -2.12 -6.34 2.79
N PHE A 29 -1.84 -5.49 1.80
CA PHE A 29 -2.61 -4.27 1.58
C PHE A 29 -3.95 -4.63 0.93
N LYS A 30 -5.02 -4.60 1.73
CA LYS A 30 -6.38 -4.94 1.30
C LYS A 30 -7.37 -3.85 1.70
N PRO A 31 -8.34 -3.51 0.83
CA PRO A 31 -9.40 -2.56 1.16
C PRO A 31 -10.46 -3.24 2.03
N THR A 32 -10.20 -3.40 3.34
CA THR A 32 -11.09 -4.17 4.24
C THR A 32 -11.59 -3.36 5.44
N ARG A 33 -10.81 -2.39 5.95
CA ARG A 33 -11.10 -1.69 7.20
C ARG A 33 -11.63 -0.28 6.98
N TRP A 34 -12.18 0.31 8.05
CA TRP A 34 -12.59 1.70 8.14
C TRP A 34 -13.69 2.11 7.17
N MET A 35 -13.32 2.68 6.02
CA MET A 35 -14.23 3.23 5.02
C MET A 35 -14.69 2.18 4.02
N ALA A 36 -13.98 1.04 3.93
CA ALA A 36 -14.28 -0.05 3.02
C ALA A 36 -15.70 -0.66 3.16
N PRO A 37 -16.26 -0.90 4.37
CA PRO A 37 -17.57 -1.54 4.51
C PRO A 37 -18.76 -0.59 4.25
N PHE A 38 -18.55 0.62 3.74
CA PHE A 38 -19.62 1.60 3.57
C PHE A 38 -19.86 1.96 2.10
N ASN A 39 -20.67 1.19 1.37
CA ASN A 39 -21.32 1.63 0.13
C ASN A 39 -22.15 0.54 -0.55
N ASP A 40 -22.47 -0.56 0.13
CA ASP A 40 -23.10 -1.71 -0.52
C ASP A 40 -24.44 -1.33 -1.17
N TYR A 41 -25.17 -0.40 -0.55
CA TYR A 41 -26.49 0.00 -1.02
C TYR A 41 -26.76 1.51 -0.86
N PRO A 42 -27.27 2.21 -1.90
CA PRO A 42 -27.63 3.63 -1.83
C PRO A 42 -28.66 3.98 -0.75
N TRP A 43 -29.50 3.02 -0.35
CA TRP A 43 -30.63 3.21 0.58
C TRP A 43 -30.29 2.87 2.04
N GLU A 44 -29.03 2.58 2.35
CA GLU A 44 -28.65 2.14 3.70
C GLU A 44 -28.91 3.26 4.74
N PRO A 45 -29.74 3.00 5.77
CA PRO A 45 -30.08 4.01 6.76
C PRO A 45 -28.85 4.39 7.58
N PHE A 46 -28.72 5.69 7.89
CA PHE A 46 -27.62 6.27 8.68
C PHE A 46 -26.21 6.08 8.10
N ALA A 47 -26.06 5.68 6.83
CA ALA A 47 -24.77 5.48 6.17
C ALA A 47 -23.86 6.73 6.30
N LYS A 48 -24.43 7.93 6.14
CA LYS A 48 -23.69 9.20 6.31
C LYS A 48 -23.13 9.37 7.72
N THR A 49 -23.91 9.08 8.75
CA THR A 49 -23.51 9.21 10.16
C THR A 49 -22.42 8.19 10.50
N ARG A 50 -22.58 6.93 10.06
CA ARG A 50 -21.58 5.87 10.27
C ARG A 50 -20.26 6.19 9.56
N LYS A 51 -20.31 6.65 8.30
CA LYS A 51 -19.13 7.13 7.55
C LYS A 51 -18.43 8.29 8.27
N ASN A 52 -19.18 9.26 8.77
CA ASN A 52 -18.61 10.39 9.50
C ASN A 52 -17.94 9.96 10.82
N LYS A 53 -18.52 9.00 11.53
CA LYS A 53 -17.91 8.40 12.72
C LYS A 53 -16.58 7.71 12.37
N ALA A 54 -16.56 6.89 11.33
CA ALA A 54 -15.34 6.20 10.87
C ALA A 54 -14.25 7.18 10.42
N ARG A 55 -14.61 8.24 9.69
CA ARG A 55 -13.66 9.31 9.30
C ARG A 55 -13.03 9.99 10.52
N ARG A 56 -13.83 10.31 11.54
CA ARG A 56 -13.33 10.92 12.78
C ARG A 56 -12.33 10.01 13.49
N PHE A 57 -12.65 8.72 13.63
CA PHE A 57 -11.72 7.76 14.23
C PHE A 57 -10.44 7.59 13.43
N LEU A 58 -10.52 7.55 12.10
CA LEU A 58 -9.34 7.42 11.25
C LEU A 58 -8.39 8.61 11.40
N VAL A 59 -8.94 9.84 11.42
CA VAL A 59 -8.15 11.05 11.65
C VAL A 59 -7.56 11.10 13.06
N ASP A 60 -8.32 10.68 14.08
CA ASP A 60 -7.84 10.62 15.46
C ASP A 60 -6.70 9.60 15.63
N ALA A 61 -6.87 8.38 15.12
CA ALA A 61 -5.84 7.34 15.13
C ALA A 61 -4.57 7.78 14.40
N TYR A 62 -4.70 8.44 13.24
CA TYR A 62 -3.57 8.99 12.48
C TYR A 62 -2.83 10.07 13.27
N ARG A 63 -3.55 11.04 13.85
CA ARG A 63 -2.95 12.13 14.63
C ARG A 63 -2.20 11.62 15.86
N ARG A 64 -2.75 10.63 16.54
CA ARG A 64 -2.14 10.02 17.73
C ARG A 64 -1.07 8.98 17.40
N ARG A 65 -0.90 8.63 16.12
CA ARG A 65 0.01 7.57 15.65
C ARG A 65 -0.22 6.24 16.36
N GLN A 66 -1.47 5.94 16.71
CA GLN A 66 -1.87 4.79 17.51
C GLN A 66 -2.09 3.55 16.64
N TYR A 67 -1.05 3.10 15.94
CA TYR A 67 -1.11 1.84 15.19
C TYR A 67 -0.77 0.63 16.07
N PHE A 68 0.16 0.81 17.00
CA PHE A 68 0.72 -0.24 17.87
C PHE A 68 0.17 -0.21 19.31
N TYR A 69 -0.76 0.69 19.60
CA TYR A 69 -1.22 0.97 20.96
C TYR A 69 -2.73 1.15 21.00
N GLU A 70 -3.34 0.79 22.13
CA GLU A 70 -4.75 1.06 22.41
C GLU A 70 -5.07 2.57 22.29
N PRO A 71 -6.28 2.95 21.85
CA PRO A 71 -7.45 2.10 21.55
C PRO A 71 -7.55 1.62 20.08
N TYR A 72 -6.58 1.96 19.22
CA TYR A 72 -6.63 1.68 17.78
C TYR A 72 -5.58 0.66 17.34
N GLU A 73 -5.38 -0.39 18.13
CA GLU A 73 -4.42 -1.44 17.82
C GLU A 73 -4.79 -2.19 16.53
N LEU A 74 -3.81 -2.30 15.64
CA LEU A 74 -3.92 -2.92 14.33
C LEU A 74 -2.88 -4.06 14.23
N PRO A 75 -3.18 -5.13 13.46
CA PRO A 75 -2.24 -6.22 13.27
C PRO A 75 -0.96 -5.66 12.64
N PRO A 76 0.22 -5.85 13.28
CA PRO A 76 1.46 -5.33 12.76
C PRO A 76 1.79 -5.96 11.40
N MET A 77 2.33 -5.16 10.50
CA MET A 77 2.87 -5.62 9.23
C MET A 77 4.39 -5.54 9.27
N VAL A 78 5.06 -6.63 8.89
CA VAL A 78 6.53 -6.73 8.92
C VAL A 78 7.06 -6.76 7.50
N MET A 79 7.62 -5.65 7.03
CA MET A 79 8.13 -5.53 5.66
C MET A 79 9.65 -5.43 5.64
N SER A 80 10.25 -5.86 4.54
CA SER A 80 11.65 -5.60 4.24
C SER A 80 11.90 -4.12 3.95
N ILE A 81 13.18 -3.69 4.02
CA ILE A 81 13.57 -2.32 3.70
C ILE A 81 13.25 -1.96 2.23
N GLU A 82 13.34 -2.93 1.33
CA GLU A 82 13.08 -2.78 -0.10
C GLU A 82 11.58 -2.59 -0.38
N GLU A 83 10.71 -3.33 0.31
CA GLU A 83 9.25 -3.16 0.22
C GLU A 83 8.80 -1.79 0.76
N ILE A 84 9.41 -1.32 1.85
CA ILE A 84 9.14 0.02 2.37
C ILE A 84 9.64 1.08 1.39
N ALA A 85 10.84 0.91 0.83
CA ALA A 85 11.41 1.84 -0.13
C ALA A 85 10.51 1.99 -1.36
N THR A 86 10.02 0.87 -1.91
CA THR A 86 9.11 0.87 -3.07
C THR A 86 7.73 1.48 -2.77
N LEU A 87 7.23 1.38 -1.53
CA LEU A 87 5.98 2.00 -1.12
C LEU A 87 6.06 3.54 -1.11
N TYR A 88 7.17 4.10 -0.62
CA TYR A 88 7.36 5.55 -0.50
C TYR A 88 8.00 6.18 -1.75
N HIS A 89 8.75 5.39 -2.52
CA HIS A 89 9.39 5.81 -3.76
C HIS A 89 8.75 5.05 -4.92
N ILE A 90 7.49 5.38 -5.18
CA ILE A 90 6.77 4.86 -6.35
C ILE A 90 7.55 5.36 -7.58
N PRO A 91 7.94 4.46 -8.50
CA PRO A 91 8.53 4.88 -9.77
C PRO A 91 7.46 5.64 -10.57
N SER A 92 7.44 6.96 -10.40
CA SER A 92 6.65 7.90 -11.18
C SER A 92 7.56 8.53 -12.22
N ALA A 93 7.03 8.93 -13.37
CA ALA A 93 7.77 9.71 -14.36
C ALA A 93 8.35 11.03 -13.79
N THR A 94 7.83 11.50 -12.65
CA THR A 94 8.35 12.67 -11.93
C THR A 94 9.44 12.34 -10.91
N VAL A 95 9.67 11.05 -10.62
CA VAL A 95 10.72 10.53 -9.74
C VAL A 95 11.77 9.89 -10.66
N GLU A 96 12.35 10.69 -11.55
CA GLU A 96 13.61 10.31 -12.18
C GLU A 96 14.67 10.36 -11.07
N THR A 97 15.25 9.22 -10.72
CA THR A 97 16.48 9.21 -9.93
C THR A 97 17.55 9.88 -10.79
N PRO A 98 18.14 11.02 -10.39
CA PRO A 98 19.20 11.63 -11.17
C PRO A 98 20.40 10.67 -11.13
N ASN A 99 20.62 9.93 -12.22
CA ASN A 99 21.82 9.14 -12.49
C ASN A 99 22.16 8.01 -11.49
N MET A 100 21.21 7.17 -11.08
CA MET A 100 21.63 5.83 -10.61
C MET A 100 21.91 4.94 -11.82
N ALA A 101 23.18 4.85 -12.21
CA ALA A 101 23.62 3.83 -13.16
C ALA A 101 23.17 2.45 -12.63
N ARG A 102 22.47 1.68 -13.47
CA ARG A 102 22.10 0.30 -13.15
C ARG A 102 23.36 -0.48 -12.79
N VAL A 103 23.55 -0.80 -11.51
CA VAL A 103 24.61 -1.72 -11.10
C VAL A 103 24.20 -3.10 -11.61
N THR A 104 24.84 -3.56 -12.67
CA THR A 104 24.73 -4.96 -13.10
C THR A 104 25.31 -5.83 -12.00
N SER A 105 24.55 -6.79 -11.49
CA SER A 105 25.06 -7.85 -10.62
C SER A 105 26.29 -8.47 -11.28
N VAL A 106 27.47 -8.28 -10.69
CA VAL A 106 28.70 -8.94 -11.16
C VAL A 106 28.65 -10.38 -10.65
N THR A 107 28.04 -11.26 -11.44
CA THR A 107 28.23 -12.70 -11.25
C THR A 107 29.64 -13.03 -11.71
N GLY A 108 30.54 -13.35 -10.79
CA GLY A 108 31.90 -13.78 -11.13
C GLY A 108 31.84 -15.00 -12.04
N THR A 109 32.56 -14.98 -13.16
CA THR A 109 32.78 -16.17 -13.98
C THR A 109 33.48 -17.23 -13.13
N ALA A 110 33.12 -18.51 -13.30
CA ALA A 110 33.76 -19.60 -12.58
C ALA A 110 35.29 -19.53 -12.75
N PRO A 111 36.08 -19.69 -11.66
CA PRO A 111 37.53 -19.65 -11.72
C PRO A 111 38.05 -20.76 -12.64
N SER A 112 38.99 -20.41 -13.51
CA SER A 112 39.51 -21.25 -14.61
C SER A 112 40.36 -22.45 -14.16
N ASN A 113 40.35 -22.80 -12.88
CA ASN A 113 41.18 -23.85 -12.28
C ASN A 113 40.36 -25.03 -11.74
N LEU A 114 39.21 -25.32 -12.36
CA LEU A 114 38.53 -26.59 -12.17
C LEU A 114 39.17 -27.63 -13.11
N PRO A 115 39.70 -28.75 -12.59
CA PRO A 115 40.12 -29.86 -13.43
C PRO A 115 38.91 -30.44 -14.17
N THR A 116 39.07 -30.73 -15.47
CA THR A 116 38.11 -31.45 -16.32
C THR A 116 38.02 -32.91 -15.95
#